data_AF-A0AAF3ENF5-F1
#
_entry.id   AF-A0AAF3ENF5-F1
#
_cell.length_a   1.000
_cell.length_b   1.000
_cell.length_c   1.000
_cell.angle_alpha   90.00
_cell.angle_beta   90.00
_cell.angle_gamma   90.00
#
_symmetry.space_group_name_H-M   'P 1'
#
loop_
_entity.id
_entity.type
_entity.pdbx_description
1 polymer ?
#
loop_
_entity_poly.entity_id
_entity_poly.type
_entity_poly.pdbx_seq_one_letter_code
_entity_poly.pdbx_strand_id
1 'polypeptide(L)'
;MKFLVALLALTAVVLAQRPTGPQPTSTPCQICSYVVSQAEHHLRRGRVDEGELQIILLEECETLERYYGRSAVQSCVQMIDDNIGTILTDVNANKPVSQICQDIKQC
;
A
#
# COMPACT_ATOMS: atom_id res chain seq x y z
N MET A 1 47.31 -37.74 -2.80
CA MET A 1 46.70 -36.73 -1.90
C MET A 1 46.67 -35.35 -2.56
N LYS A 2 45.93 -35.18 -3.67
CA LYS A 2 45.88 -33.89 -4.41
C LYS A 2 44.52 -33.58 -5.07
N PHE A 3 43.54 -34.49 -4.96
CA PHE A 3 42.25 -34.37 -5.65
C PHE A 3 41.04 -34.30 -4.69
N LEU A 4 41.27 -34.11 -3.38
CA LEU A 4 40.20 -34.08 -2.37
C LEU A 4 39.69 -32.67 -2.02
N VAL A 5 40.27 -31.60 -2.59
CA VAL A 5 39.94 -30.22 -2.21
C VAL A 5 38.87 -29.58 -3.12
N ALA A 6 38.57 -30.18 -4.28
CA ALA A 6 37.70 -29.56 -5.28
C ALA A 6 36.19 -29.74 -5.04
N LEU A 7 35.78 -30.64 -4.13
CA LEU A 7 34.36 -31.01 -3.96
C LEU A 7 33.60 -30.18 -2.91
N LEU A 8 34.28 -29.41 -2.07
CA LEU A 8 33.64 -28.60 -1.02
C LEU A 8 33.24 -27.18 -1.47
N ALA A 9 33.65 -26.74 -2.67
CA ALA A 9 33.34 -25.41 -3.17
C ALA A 9 31.99 -25.31 -3.92
N LEU A 10 31.32 -26.43 -4.18
CA LEU A 10 30.12 -26.48 -5.03
C LEU A 10 28.79 -26.34 -4.27
N THR A 11 28.79 -26.35 -2.93
CA THR A 11 27.54 -26.30 -2.13
C THR A 11 27.14 -24.90 -1.65
N ALA A 12 27.96 -23.87 -1.87
CA ALA A 12 27.71 -22.53 -1.33
C ALA A 12 26.89 -21.58 -2.23
N VAL A 13 26.63 -21.94 -3.49
CA VAL A 13 26.08 -20.98 -4.49
C VAL A 13 24.55 -21.05 -4.65
N VAL A 14 23.85 -21.96 -3.96
CA VAL A 14 22.41 -22.19 -4.21
C VAL A 14 21.49 -21.26 -3.41
N LEU A 15 21.98 -20.53 -2.39
CA LEU A 15 21.13 -19.67 -1.55
C LEU A 15 20.98 -18.21 -2.04
N ALA A 16 21.72 -17.80 -3.08
CA ALA A 16 21.76 -16.39 -3.50
C ALA A 16 20.75 -16.01 -4.61
N GLN A 17 20.06 -16.97 -5.21
CA GLN A 17 19.13 -16.71 -6.32
C GLN A 17 17.70 -17.04 -5.90
N ARG A 18 17.17 -16.29 -4.92
CA ARG A 18 15.71 -16.17 -4.83
C ARG A 18 15.27 -15.38 -6.07
N PRO A 19 14.39 -15.91 -6.94
CA PRO A 19 13.85 -15.13 -8.02
C PRO A 19 13.04 -13.99 -7.39
N THR A 20 13.55 -12.77 -7.42
CA THR A 20 12.75 -11.57 -7.30
C THR A 20 11.95 -11.46 -8.59
N GLY A 21 10.89 -12.28 -8.71
CA GLY A 21 9.88 -12.04 -9.73
C GLY A 21 9.37 -10.59 -9.59
N PRO A 22 8.93 -9.95 -10.69
CA PRO A 22 8.35 -8.62 -10.60
C PRO A 22 7.18 -8.68 -9.61
N GLN A 23 7.33 -8.00 -8.48
CA GLN A 23 6.26 -7.83 -7.52
C GLN A 23 5.16 -7.01 -8.22
N PRO A 24 3.87 -7.37 -8.10
CA PRO A 24 2.82 -6.59 -8.73
C PRO A 24 2.91 -5.14 -8.24
N THR A 25 3.02 -4.20 -9.17
CA THR A 25 3.05 -2.77 -8.85
C THR A 25 1.63 -2.26 -8.76
N SER A 26 1.24 -1.68 -7.62
CA SER A 26 -0.01 -0.94 -7.51
C SER A 26 0.08 0.40 -8.23
N THR A 27 -0.97 0.79 -8.96
CA THR A 27 -1.08 2.15 -9.51
C THR A 27 -1.57 3.13 -8.44
N PRO A 28 -1.28 4.44 -8.58
CA PRO A 28 -1.84 5.46 -7.68
C PRO A 28 -3.37 5.37 -7.56
N CYS A 29 -4.06 5.10 -8.67
CA CYS A 29 -5.52 4.95 -8.70
C CYS A 29 -6.02 3.74 -7.87
N GLN A 30 -5.28 2.63 -7.88
CA GLN A 30 -5.60 1.46 -7.05
C GLN A 30 -5.40 1.74 -5.56
N ILE A 31 -4.32 2.43 -5.20
CA ILE A 31 -4.06 2.84 -3.80
C ILE A 31 -5.16 3.79 -3.32
N CYS A 32 -5.54 4.78 -4.13
CA CYS A 32 -6.63 5.68 -3.78
C CYS A 32 -7.95 4.94 -3.60
N SER A 33 -8.29 4.07 -4.54
CA SER A 33 -9.54 3.29 -4.46
C SER A 33 -9.59 2.47 -3.18
N TYR A 34 -8.46 1.89 -2.77
CA TYR A 34 -8.32 1.19 -1.50
C TYR A 34 -8.57 2.13 -0.30
N VAL A 35 -7.81 3.23 -0.21
CA VAL A 35 -7.90 4.19 0.91
C VAL A 35 -9.32 4.75 1.06
N VAL A 36 -9.94 5.20 -0.02
CA VAL A 36 -11.29 5.79 0.01
C VAL A 36 -12.33 4.73 0.39
N SER A 37 -12.16 3.48 -0.05
CA SER A 37 -13.05 2.37 0.34
C SER A 37 -12.94 2.05 1.83
N GLN A 38 -11.74 2.11 2.41
CA GLN A 38 -11.56 1.98 3.86
C GLN A 38 -12.19 3.16 4.60
N ALA A 39 -11.96 4.39 4.14
CA ALA A 39 -12.57 5.58 4.73
C ALA A 39 -14.10 5.46 4.80
N GLU A 40 -14.72 5.05 3.69
CA GLU A 40 -16.16 4.82 3.59
C GLU A 40 -16.64 3.70 4.54
N HIS A 41 -15.88 2.63 4.68
CA HIS A 41 -16.18 1.55 5.62
C HIS A 41 -16.15 2.00 7.09
N HIS A 42 -15.14 2.75 7.48
CA HIS A 42 -15.00 3.25 8.86
C HIS A 42 -16.05 4.32 9.19
N LEU A 43 -16.29 5.27 8.29
CA LEU A 43 -17.30 6.33 8.47
C LEU A 43 -18.74 5.79 8.51
N ARG A 44 -19.03 4.67 7.83
CA ARG A 44 -20.35 4.01 7.94
C ARG A 44 -20.56 3.30 9.27
N ARG A 45 -19.49 2.89 9.97
CA ARG A 45 -19.57 2.18 11.25
C ARG A 45 -19.62 3.13 12.45
N GLY A 46 -19.25 4.38 12.27
CA GLY A 46 -19.33 5.42 13.29
C GLY A 46 -18.81 6.75 12.75
N ARG A 47 -19.16 7.85 13.42
CA ARG A 47 -18.53 9.14 13.15
C ARG A 47 -17.12 9.11 13.74
N VAL A 48 -16.12 9.18 12.87
CA VAL A 48 -14.74 9.45 13.23
C VAL A 48 -14.40 10.88 12.80
N ASP A 49 -13.60 11.59 13.59
CA ASP A 49 -13.08 12.89 13.17
C ASP A 49 -11.92 12.73 12.17
N GLU A 50 -11.41 13.83 11.64
CA GLU A 50 -10.34 13.81 10.63
C GLU A 50 -9.05 13.16 11.15
N GLY A 51 -8.67 13.45 12.39
CA GLY A 51 -7.44 12.92 12.99
C GLY A 51 -7.56 11.42 13.28
N GLU A 52 -8.71 10.99 13.80
CA GLU A 52 -9.01 9.58 14.01
C GLU A 52 -9.04 8.83 12.66
N LEU A 53 -9.67 9.39 11.64
CA LEU A 53 -9.68 8.80 10.30
C LEU A 53 -8.27 8.70 9.73
N GLN A 54 -7.42 9.73 9.88
CA GLN A 54 -6.04 9.70 9.41
C GLN A 54 -5.27 8.53 10.02
N ILE A 55 -5.34 8.38 11.36
CA ILE A 55 -4.66 7.30 12.09
C ILE A 55 -5.10 5.94 11.55
N ILE A 56 -6.41 5.72 11.43
CA ILE A 56 -6.97 4.47 10.92
C ILE A 56 -6.47 4.17 9.50
N LEU A 57 -6.51 5.15 8.60
CA LEU A 57 -6.10 4.94 7.21
C LEU A 57 -4.59 4.70 7.09
N LEU A 58 -3.78 5.31 7.94
CA LEU A 58 -2.34 5.04 7.99
C LEU A 58 -2.05 3.61 8.45
N GLU A 59 -2.81 3.07 9.41
CA GLU A 59 -2.73 1.66 9.79
C GLU A 59 -3.13 0.73 8.64
N GLU A 60 -4.14 1.11 7.85
CA GLU A 60 -4.57 0.37 6.66
C GLU A 60 -3.49 0.34 5.56
N CYS A 61 -2.65 1.37 5.44
CA CYS A 61 -1.55 1.39 4.48
C CYS A 61 -0.52 0.27 4.72
N GLU A 62 -0.29 -0.14 5.97
CA GLU A 62 0.66 -1.22 6.30
C GLU A 62 0.25 -2.57 5.68
N THR A 63 -1.05 -2.74 5.41
CA THR A 63 -1.54 -3.96 4.77
C THR A 63 -1.03 -4.13 3.34
N LEU A 64 -0.69 -3.02 2.66
CA LEU A 64 -0.23 -2.99 1.26
C LEU A 64 1.18 -3.56 1.11
N GLU A 65 2.01 -3.55 2.16
CA GLU A 65 3.38 -4.07 2.08
C GLU A 65 3.41 -5.51 1.58
N ARG A 66 2.49 -6.34 2.08
CA ARG A 66 2.41 -7.76 1.74
C ARG A 66 2.06 -8.03 0.28
N TYR A 67 1.36 -7.10 -0.37
CA TYR A 67 0.84 -7.28 -1.73
C TYR A 67 1.68 -6.55 -2.78
N TYR A 68 2.09 -5.32 -2.47
CA TYR A 68 2.68 -4.39 -3.44
C TYR A 68 4.06 -3.86 -2.98
N GLY A 69 4.46 -4.13 -1.74
CA GLY A 69 5.75 -3.75 -1.18
C GLY A 69 5.78 -2.38 -0.51
N ARG A 70 6.95 -2.04 0.03
CA ARG A 70 7.17 -0.81 0.80
C ARG A 70 6.87 0.48 0.04
N SER A 71 7.08 0.50 -1.27
CA SER A 71 6.77 1.68 -2.09
C SER A 71 5.27 1.98 -2.11
N ALA A 72 4.41 0.96 -2.11
CA ALA A 72 2.96 1.17 -2.03
C ALA A 72 2.53 1.74 -0.67
N VAL A 73 3.17 1.31 0.42
CA VAL A 73 2.95 1.90 1.76
C VAL A 73 3.32 3.38 1.74
N GLN A 74 4.49 3.74 1.22
CA GLN A 74 4.93 5.14 1.14
C GLN A 74 3.97 5.99 0.30
N SER A 75 3.53 5.50 -0.86
CA SER A 75 2.55 6.20 -1.69
C SER A 75 1.19 6.34 -1.01
N CYS A 76 0.77 5.34 -0.24
CA CYS A 76 -0.47 5.37 0.53
C CYS A 76 -0.43 6.42 1.65
N VAL A 77 0.64 6.42 2.45
CA VAL A 77 0.87 7.40 3.53
C VAL A 77 0.87 8.82 2.97
N GLN A 78 1.66 9.07 1.91
CA GLN A 78 1.74 10.38 1.28
C GLN A 78 0.36 10.85 0.76
N MET A 79 -0.41 9.95 0.14
CA MET A 79 -1.75 10.28 -0.36
C MET A 79 -2.70 10.68 0.76
N ILE A 80 -2.65 9.99 1.90
CA ILE A 80 -3.47 10.34 3.07
C ILE A 80 -3.05 11.70 3.61
N ASP A 81 -1.76 11.91 3.85
CA ASP A 81 -1.25 13.17 4.42
C ASP A 81 -1.61 14.38 3.55
N ASP A 82 -1.56 14.24 2.23
CA ASP A 82 -1.87 15.31 1.28
C ASP A 82 -3.38 15.56 1.13
N ASN A 83 -4.24 14.58 1.40
CA ASN A 83 -5.64 14.61 0.96
C ASN A 83 -6.69 14.24 2.02
N ILE A 84 -6.32 14.00 3.28
CA ILE A 84 -7.24 13.50 4.32
C ILE A 84 -8.49 14.36 4.47
N GLY A 85 -8.37 15.68 4.50
CA GLY A 85 -9.52 16.60 4.59
C GLY A 85 -10.47 16.48 3.40
N THR A 86 -9.94 16.32 2.18
CA THR A 86 -10.73 16.10 0.96
C THR A 86 -11.43 14.73 1.02
N ILE A 87 -10.69 13.67 1.38
CA ILE A 87 -11.24 12.31 1.51
C ILE A 87 -12.39 12.30 2.52
N LEU A 88 -12.20 12.88 3.70
CA LEU A 88 -13.24 12.97 4.73
C LEU A 88 -14.48 13.73 4.22
N THR A 89 -14.26 14.91 3.63
CA THR A 89 -15.36 15.76 3.14
C THR A 89 -16.17 15.04 2.06
N ASP A 90 -15.48 14.42 1.11
CA ASP A 90 -16.12 13.83 -0.07
C ASP A 90 -16.80 12.50 0.23
N VAL A 91 -16.23 11.68 1.12
CA VAL A 91 -16.89 10.47 1.61
C VAL A 91 -18.16 10.83 2.39
N ASN A 92 -18.12 11.84 3.27
CA ASN A 92 -19.31 12.32 3.97
C ASN A 92 -20.38 12.90 3.02
N ALA A 93 -19.94 13.46 1.88
CA ALA A 93 -20.83 13.90 0.80
C ALA A 93 -21.37 12.74 -0.06
N ASN A 94 -21.04 11.49 0.26
CA ASN A 94 -21.39 10.29 -0.51
C ASN A 94 -20.92 10.34 -1.98
N LYS A 95 -19.78 10.99 -2.25
CA LYS A 95 -19.19 10.94 -3.59
C LYS A 95 -18.73 9.50 -3.91
N PRO A 96 -18.89 9.03 -5.16
CA PRO A 96 -18.36 7.73 -5.57
C PRO A 96 -16.84 7.69 -5.46
N VAL A 97 -16.27 6.53 -5.06
CA VAL A 97 -14.81 6.32 -4.94
C VAL A 97 -14.04 6.81 -6.15
N SER A 98 -14.51 6.50 -7.37
CA SER A 98 -13.85 6.90 -8.61
C SER A 98 -13.79 8.42 -8.78
N GLN A 99 -14.82 9.14 -8.34
CA GLN A 99 -14.86 10.59 -8.40
C GLN A 99 -13.91 11.20 -7.37
N ILE A 100 -13.89 10.68 -6.14
CA ILE A 100 -12.96 11.15 -5.09
C ILE A 100 -11.51 11.01 -5.57
N CYS A 101 -11.18 9.85 -6.15
CA CYS A 101 -9.83 9.61 -6.66
C CYS A 101 -9.44 10.46 -7.88
N GLN A 102 -10.41 10.89 -8.69
CA GLN A 102 -10.20 11.88 -9.75
C GLN A 102 -9.99 13.28 -9.17
N ASP A 103 -10.79 13.67 -8.17
CA ASP A 103 -10.72 14.98 -7.51
C ASP A 103 -9.34 15.20 -6.86
N ILE A 104 -8.74 14.15 -6.29
CA ILE A 104 -7.38 14.18 -5.70
C ILE A 104 -6.26 13.78 -6.68
N LYS A 105 -6.58 13.63 -7.98
CA LYS A 105 -5.63 13.37 -9.08
C LYS A 105 -4.79 12.10 -8.94
N GLN A 106 -5.37 11.06 -8.33
CA GLN A 106 -4.75 9.74 -8.23
C GLN A 106 -5.27 8.78 -9.31
N CYS A 107 -6.46 9.10 -9.84
CA CYS A 107 -6.99 8.69 -11.13
C CYS A 107 -7.24 9.98 -11.97
#